data_AF-A0A8K0EWI3-F1
#
_entry.id   AF-A0A8K0EWI3-F1
#
_cell.length_a   1.000
_cell.length_b   1.000
_cell.length_c   1.000
_cell.angle_alpha   90.00
_cell.angle_beta   90.00
_cell.angle_gamma   90.00
#
_symmetry.space_group_name_H-M   'P 1'
#
loop_
_entity.id
_entity.type
_entity.pdbx_description
1 polymer ?
#
loop_
_entity_poly.entity_id
_entity_poly.type
_entity_poly.pdbx_seq_one_letter_code
_entity_poly.pdbx_strand_id
1 'polypeptide(L)'
;MFAVLDALKNMKSSVKNDYAQYRRAAGFLKKMADPQSIQESQNLSMVLANHDKITNTLKEKLETIPGYEEILADVINICLTYLDTRMYVTPEEKHVLFKVMGFGLYLMDGSQSNIYKLDSKKRISLSKIDKYFKQLQVVTLFGDMQIPLYSYITKSPHYEENKSRWTCTATNNSPSYNILEQLQPIREEHTKYISELARHSNEVVTTAQKDSPRTDEENKELCDLALRGVQLLSSWTVQLMELYSWKLVHPTDNFSNKDCPKEAEEYERATRYNYDTDEKFAFVEVIAMIKGLQLLMSRMESVFNEAIRRNIYADLQDFVQIVLREPLRQTVKKKKTLIKSILTSIRDTCVDWMRGMEPTDDPCLKGEKDPKSGYQIHVPRRNVGPSSTQLYMVRTMLESLIADRGGPSSKKTLRKEMDGMALTSLDGFHKQSFFYTHLLNFSETLQKCCDLSQLWFREFYLELTMGQRIQFPIEMSMPWILTDHILETKEPSMMEYVLYPLDLYNDSAHYALTKFRKQFLYDEVEAEVNLCFDQFVYKLSDQIFTYYKAQAASIMLDKRFRAECAQHGIQIPYPPANRYETLLKQRHVQILGRSVDLNRLITQRIS
;
A
#
# COMPACT_ATOMS: atom_id res chain seq x y z
N MET A 1 -5.72 14.66 4.04
CA MET A 1 -6.87 15.31 3.39
C MET A 1 -6.56 16.76 2.99
N PHE A 2 -6.38 17.71 3.92
CA PHE A 2 -6.19 19.13 3.57
C PHE A 2 -5.04 19.37 2.59
N ALA A 3 -3.86 18.78 2.83
CA ALA A 3 -2.73 18.86 1.91
C ALA A 3 -3.05 18.33 0.50
N VAL A 4 -3.83 17.24 0.40
CA VAL A 4 -4.25 16.65 -0.88
C VAL A 4 -5.19 17.61 -1.62
N LEU A 5 -6.22 18.13 -0.94
CA LEU A 5 -7.18 19.04 -1.55
C LEU A 5 -6.53 20.33 -2.03
N ASP A 6 -5.61 20.88 -1.23
CA ASP A 6 -4.94 22.13 -1.58
C ASP A 6 -3.98 21.93 -2.76
N ALA A 7 -3.20 20.84 -2.77
CA ALA A 7 -2.34 20.50 -3.89
C ALA A 7 -3.13 20.25 -5.18
N LEU A 8 -4.22 19.45 -5.13
CA LEU A 8 -5.09 19.23 -6.29
C LEU A 8 -5.69 20.55 -6.80
N LYS A 9 -6.19 21.40 -5.89
CA LYS A 9 -6.73 22.72 -6.24
C LYS A 9 -5.67 23.62 -6.89
N ASN A 10 -4.46 23.63 -6.36
CA ASN A 10 -3.36 24.44 -6.86
C ASN A 10 -2.94 24.02 -8.26
N MET A 11 -2.91 22.71 -8.53
CA MET A 11 -2.51 22.17 -9.83
C MET A 11 -3.61 22.28 -10.88
N LYS A 12 -4.90 22.17 -10.50
CA LYS A 12 -6.03 22.18 -11.44
C LYS A 12 -6.38 23.59 -11.94
N SER A 13 -5.54 24.10 -12.85
CA SER A 13 -5.78 25.32 -13.61
C SER A 13 -7.10 25.27 -14.40
N SER A 14 -7.47 24.08 -14.90
CA SER A 14 -8.72 23.80 -15.58
C SER A 14 -9.95 24.25 -14.77
N VAL A 15 -9.99 23.93 -13.47
CA VAL A 15 -11.12 24.31 -12.58
C VAL A 15 -11.25 25.83 -12.46
N LYS A 16 -10.13 26.54 -12.34
CA LYS A 16 -10.10 28.01 -12.29
C LYS A 16 -10.57 28.62 -13.61
N ASN A 17 -10.12 28.06 -14.74
CA ASN A 17 -10.42 28.57 -16.07
C ASN A 17 -11.89 28.33 -16.46
N ASP A 18 -12.43 27.14 -16.19
CA ASP A 18 -13.83 26.80 -16.43
C ASP A 18 -14.76 27.70 -15.63
N TYR A 19 -14.46 27.92 -14.35
CA TYR A 19 -15.25 28.82 -13.53
C TYR A 19 -15.19 30.27 -14.02
N ALA A 20 -14.01 30.74 -14.45
CA ALA A 20 -13.87 32.06 -15.04
C ALA A 20 -14.66 32.21 -16.36
N GLN A 21 -14.76 31.16 -17.18
CA GLN A 21 -15.60 31.13 -18.37
C GLN A 21 -17.09 31.16 -18.02
N TYR A 22 -17.52 30.32 -17.07
CA TYR A 22 -18.90 30.33 -16.56
C TYR A 22 -19.28 31.72 -16.03
N ARG A 23 -18.43 32.34 -15.21
CA ARG A 23 -18.68 33.67 -14.63
C ARG A 23 -18.84 34.74 -15.71
N ARG A 24 -17.99 34.72 -16.75
CA ARG A 24 -18.11 35.64 -17.90
C ARG A 24 -19.44 35.44 -18.65
N ALA A 25 -19.81 34.20 -18.94
CA ALA A 25 -21.06 33.90 -19.63
C ALA A 25 -22.30 34.26 -18.78
N ALA A 26 -22.31 33.93 -17.49
CA ALA A 26 -23.39 34.26 -16.57
C ALA A 26 -23.58 35.77 -16.39
N GLY A 27 -22.47 36.52 -16.33
CA GLY A 27 -22.48 37.98 -16.30
C GLY A 27 -23.06 38.58 -17.59
N PHE A 28 -22.66 38.07 -18.75
CA PHE A 28 -23.21 38.50 -20.04
C PHE A 28 -24.72 38.22 -20.16
N LEU A 29 -25.16 37.06 -19.70
CA LEU A 29 -26.57 36.66 -19.70
C LEU A 29 -27.40 37.29 -18.58
N LYS A 30 -26.79 38.12 -17.71
CA LYS A 30 -27.42 38.76 -16.54
C LYS A 30 -28.16 37.76 -15.62
N LYS A 31 -27.62 36.54 -15.49
CA LYS A 31 -28.24 35.46 -14.69
C LYS A 31 -27.95 35.56 -13.19
N MET A 32 -26.89 36.27 -12.80
CA MET A 32 -26.56 36.52 -11.39
C MET A 32 -27.12 37.89 -10.99
N ALA A 33 -28.28 37.90 -10.34
CA ALA A 33 -29.01 39.12 -10.00
C ALA A 33 -29.21 39.30 -8.48
N ASP A 34 -29.20 38.21 -7.71
CA ASP A 34 -29.36 38.29 -6.26
C ASP A 34 -28.03 38.60 -5.55
N PRO A 35 -28.01 39.47 -4.53
CA PRO A 35 -26.79 39.85 -3.81
C PRO A 35 -26.02 38.68 -3.19
N GLN A 36 -26.73 37.63 -2.79
CA GLN A 36 -26.12 36.44 -2.20
C GLN A 36 -25.31 35.66 -3.24
N SER A 37 -25.88 35.39 -4.42
CA SER A 37 -25.19 34.73 -5.54
C SER A 37 -23.97 35.52 -6.00
N ILE A 38 -24.04 36.85 -6.02
CA ILE A 38 -22.90 37.71 -6.35
C ILE A 38 -21.78 37.53 -5.32
N GLN A 39 -22.09 37.56 -4.02
CA GLN A 39 -21.11 37.37 -2.96
C GLN A 39 -20.49 35.97 -3.00
N GLU A 40 -21.30 34.93 -3.20
CA GLU A 40 -20.84 33.55 -3.36
C GLU A 40 -19.89 33.41 -4.56
N SER A 41 -20.23 34.03 -5.70
CA SER A 41 -19.37 34.02 -6.89
C SER A 41 -18.04 34.74 -6.67
N GLN A 42 -18.05 35.85 -5.94
CA GLN A 42 -16.83 36.57 -5.57
C GLN A 42 -15.96 35.73 -4.63
N ASN A 43 -16.55 35.10 -3.62
CA ASN A 43 -15.85 34.22 -2.68
C ASN A 43 -15.20 33.04 -3.40
N LEU A 44 -15.93 32.35 -4.28
CA LEU A 44 -15.41 31.22 -5.04
C LEU A 44 -14.26 31.65 -5.96
N SER A 45 -14.38 32.80 -6.63
CA SER A 45 -13.30 33.36 -7.45
C SER A 45 -12.03 33.60 -6.63
N MET A 46 -12.17 34.16 -5.42
CA MET A 46 -11.05 34.40 -4.52
C MET A 46 -10.41 33.10 -4.02
N VAL A 47 -11.21 32.08 -3.71
CA VAL A 47 -10.68 30.78 -3.30
C VAL A 47 -9.88 30.14 -4.43
N LEU A 48 -10.41 30.12 -5.66
CA LEU A 48 -9.74 29.53 -6.82
C LEU A 48 -8.50 30.32 -7.26
N ALA A 49 -8.46 31.63 -7.05
CA ALA A 49 -7.33 32.48 -7.43
C ALA A 49 -6.13 32.37 -6.48
N ASN A 50 -6.36 32.12 -5.19
CA ASN A 50 -5.30 32.11 -4.18
C ASN A 50 -4.64 30.73 -4.07
N HIS A 51 -3.32 30.68 -4.23
CA HIS A 51 -2.53 29.47 -4.01
C HIS A 51 -2.43 29.13 -2.51
N ASP A 52 -2.36 27.85 -2.18
CA ASP A 52 -2.25 27.33 -0.81
C ASP A 52 -3.34 27.83 0.16
N LYS A 53 -4.52 28.18 -0.38
CA LYS A 53 -5.57 28.86 0.40
C LYS A 53 -6.10 27.96 1.51
N ILE A 54 -6.23 26.66 1.29
CA ILE A 54 -6.74 25.73 2.32
C ILE A 54 -5.72 25.60 3.44
N THR A 55 -4.44 25.42 3.09
CA THR A 55 -3.35 25.26 4.07
C THR A 55 -3.13 26.53 4.88
N ASN A 56 -3.08 27.69 4.24
CA ASN A 56 -2.91 28.98 4.94
C ASN A 56 -4.08 29.25 5.89
N THR A 57 -5.31 29.01 5.44
CA THR A 57 -6.50 29.18 6.30
C THR A 57 -6.49 28.21 7.48
N LEU A 58 -6.03 26.97 7.27
CA LEU A 58 -5.90 25.99 8.35
C LEU A 58 -4.85 26.45 9.37
N LYS A 59 -3.69 26.92 8.90
CA LYS A 59 -2.60 27.41 9.77
C LYS A 59 -3.04 28.61 10.59
N GLU A 60 -3.65 29.62 9.95
CA GLU A 60 -4.21 30.79 10.63
C GLU A 60 -5.17 30.38 11.75
N LYS A 61 -6.11 29.47 11.47
CA LYS A 61 -7.07 29.01 12.48
C LYS A 61 -6.43 28.20 13.60
N LEU A 62 -5.47 27.33 13.30
CA LEU A 62 -4.76 26.55 14.31
C LEU A 62 -3.93 27.45 15.24
N GLU A 63 -3.26 28.47 14.72
CA GLU A 63 -2.46 29.41 15.52
C GLU A 63 -3.32 30.23 16.50
N THR A 64 -4.65 30.32 16.30
CA THR A 64 -5.57 30.92 17.29
C THR A 64 -5.84 30.05 18.51
N ILE A 65 -5.50 28.76 18.46
CA ILE A 65 -5.80 27.79 19.51
C ILE A 65 -4.54 27.57 20.36
N PRO A 66 -4.53 27.99 21.65
CA PRO A 66 -3.38 27.77 22.51
C PRO A 66 -3.07 26.27 22.68
N GLY A 67 -1.82 25.88 22.42
CA GLY A 67 -1.36 24.49 22.58
C GLY A 67 -1.74 23.55 21.43
N TYR A 68 -2.16 24.06 20.27
CA TYR A 68 -2.47 23.23 19.09
C TYR A 68 -1.29 22.34 18.67
N GLU A 69 -0.06 22.84 18.84
CA GLU A 69 1.18 22.16 18.51
C GLU A 69 1.42 20.92 19.37
N GLU A 70 0.87 20.87 20.59
CA GLU A 70 0.98 19.70 21.47
C GLU A 70 0.16 18.52 20.92
N ILE A 71 -1.04 18.79 20.40
CA ILE A 71 -1.87 17.76 19.77
C ILE A 71 -1.20 17.25 18.50
N LEU A 72 -0.68 18.15 17.65
CA LEU A 72 0.03 17.76 16.43
C LEU A 72 1.30 16.96 16.74
N ALA A 73 2.05 17.33 17.78
CA ALA A 73 3.21 16.58 18.24
C ALA A 73 2.84 15.16 18.70
N ASP A 74 1.66 14.95 19.29
CA ASP A 74 1.16 13.61 19.66
C ASP A 74 0.84 12.78 18.44
N VAL A 75 0.16 13.35 17.45
CA VAL A 75 -0.12 12.69 16.17
C VAL A 75 1.19 12.26 15.50
N ILE A 76 2.20 13.15 15.42
CA ILE A 76 3.51 12.83 14.83
C ILE A 76 4.22 11.70 15.60
N ASN A 77 4.19 11.74 16.94
CA ASN A 77 4.83 10.70 17.75
C ASN A 77 4.13 9.34 17.61
N ILE A 78 2.81 9.33 17.43
CA ILE A 78 2.06 8.09 17.10
C ILE A 78 2.52 7.56 15.73
N CYS A 79 2.63 8.42 14.72
CA CYS A 79 3.13 8.02 13.40
C CYS A 79 4.55 7.42 13.47
N LEU A 80 5.46 8.05 14.23
CA LEU A 80 6.80 7.53 14.48
C LEU A 80 6.76 6.17 15.18
N THR A 81 5.88 6.01 16.18
CA THR A 81 5.71 4.74 16.89
C THR A 81 5.22 3.65 15.94
N TYR A 82 4.28 3.97 15.05
CA TYR A 82 3.72 3.01 14.09
C TYR A 82 4.77 2.60 13.05
N LEU A 83 5.65 3.52 12.62
CA LEU A 83 6.77 3.18 11.75
C LEU A 83 7.81 2.32 12.48
N ASP A 84 8.22 2.73 13.69
CA ASP A 84 9.21 2.02 14.51
C ASP A 84 8.77 0.57 14.82
N THR A 85 7.46 0.34 14.99
CA THR A 85 6.90 -0.97 15.35
C THR A 85 6.18 -1.68 14.19
N ARG A 86 6.23 -1.14 12.97
CA ARG A 86 5.58 -1.68 11.76
C ARG A 86 4.06 -1.92 11.94
N MET A 87 3.39 -0.98 12.59
CA MET A 87 1.93 -1.00 12.81
C MET A 87 1.20 -0.39 11.60
N TYR A 88 1.28 -1.08 10.47
CA TYR A 88 0.57 -0.82 9.23
C TYR A 88 0.55 -2.11 8.40
N VAL A 89 -0.40 -2.28 7.49
CA VAL A 89 -0.48 -3.46 6.62
C VAL A 89 -0.37 -3.06 5.16
N THR A 90 -1.12 -2.05 4.73
CA THR A 90 -1.21 -1.66 3.31
C THR A 90 -0.17 -0.58 2.92
N PRO A 91 0.19 -0.47 1.63
CA PRO A 91 1.06 0.59 1.15
C PRO A 91 0.54 2.00 1.49
N GLU A 92 -0.77 2.21 1.33
CA GLU A 92 -1.42 3.49 1.63
C GLU A 92 -1.27 3.88 3.11
N GLU A 93 -1.49 2.94 4.04
CA GLU A 93 -1.30 3.17 5.47
C GLU A 93 0.14 3.59 5.78
N LYS A 94 1.14 2.89 5.22
CA LYS A 94 2.56 3.27 5.37
C LYS A 94 2.78 4.71 4.92
N HIS A 95 2.38 5.05 3.69
CA HIS A 95 2.63 6.38 3.10
C HIS A 95 1.87 7.50 3.81
N VAL A 96 0.68 7.23 4.36
CA VAL A 96 -0.06 8.22 5.18
C VAL A 96 0.74 8.65 6.40
N LEU A 97 1.47 7.74 7.07
CA LEU A 97 2.32 8.10 8.22
C LEU A 97 3.38 9.15 7.83
N PHE A 98 4.03 8.99 6.67
CA PHE A 98 5.01 9.96 6.16
C PHE A 98 4.36 11.31 5.81
N LYS A 99 3.20 11.28 5.13
CA LYS A 99 2.45 12.50 4.77
C LYS A 99 2.01 13.28 6.01
N VAL A 100 1.52 12.58 7.04
CA VAL A 100 1.09 13.19 8.30
C VAL A 100 2.28 13.79 9.06
N MET A 101 3.42 13.10 9.11
CA MET A 101 4.63 13.67 9.73
C MET A 101 5.08 14.95 9.02
N GLY A 102 5.16 14.94 7.69
CA GLY A 102 5.62 16.10 6.91
C GLY A 102 4.70 17.30 7.05
N PHE A 103 3.40 17.10 6.79
CA PHE A 103 2.42 18.17 6.90
C PHE A 103 2.21 18.64 8.34
N GLY A 104 2.29 17.72 9.31
CA GLY A 104 2.23 18.04 10.74
C GLY A 104 3.36 18.96 11.17
N LEU A 105 4.60 18.66 10.79
CA LEU A 105 5.75 19.55 11.06
C LEU A 105 5.57 20.93 10.42
N TYR A 106 5.08 20.97 9.18
CA TYR A 106 4.83 22.22 8.46
C TYR A 106 3.76 23.10 9.14
N LEU A 107 2.70 22.49 9.69
CA LEU A 107 1.66 23.20 10.45
C LEU A 107 2.14 23.65 11.83
N MET A 108 3.01 22.86 12.47
CA MET A 108 3.58 23.18 13.78
C MET A 108 4.62 24.29 13.73
N ASP A 109 5.35 24.45 12.62
CA ASP A 109 6.37 25.48 12.48
C ASP A 109 5.75 26.79 11.98
N GLY A 110 5.50 27.73 12.88
CA GLY A 110 4.68 28.93 12.62
C GLY A 110 5.07 30.13 13.47
N SER A 111 4.19 31.13 13.55
CA SER A 111 4.49 32.34 14.32
C SER A 111 4.49 32.10 15.85
N GLN A 112 3.61 31.19 16.31
CA GLN A 112 3.39 30.87 17.72
C GLN A 112 4.18 29.65 18.21
N SER A 113 4.68 28.81 17.29
CA SER A 113 5.35 27.55 17.62
C SER A 113 6.57 27.30 16.73
N ASN A 114 7.56 26.58 17.26
CA ASN A 114 8.81 26.31 16.57
C ASN A 114 9.24 24.87 16.82
N ILE A 115 9.33 24.08 15.75
CA ILE A 115 9.61 22.64 15.82
C ILE A 115 10.99 22.32 16.41
N TYR A 116 11.97 23.19 16.22
CA TYR A 116 13.33 23.01 16.74
C TYR A 116 13.41 23.24 18.25
N LYS A 117 12.56 24.12 18.80
CA LYS A 117 12.40 24.29 20.25
C LYS A 117 11.63 23.11 20.88
N LEU A 118 10.70 22.51 20.15
CA LEU A 118 10.01 21.30 20.60
C LEU A 118 10.96 20.09 20.61
N ASP A 119 11.82 19.98 19.60
CA ASP A 119 12.88 18.96 19.54
C ASP A 119 13.90 19.11 20.67
N SER A 120 14.33 20.33 21.00
CA SER A 120 15.25 20.56 22.13
C SER A 120 14.63 20.20 23.48
N LYS A 121 13.31 20.33 23.62
CA LYS A 121 12.52 19.85 24.76
C LYS A 121 12.22 18.34 24.71
N LYS A 122 12.73 17.63 23.69
CA LYS A 122 12.45 16.20 23.42
C LYS A 122 10.96 15.88 23.24
N ARG A 123 10.18 16.86 22.78
CA ARG A 123 8.73 16.71 22.58
C ARG A 123 8.39 15.96 21.29
N ILE A 124 9.23 16.16 20.29
CA ILE A 124 9.28 15.44 19.02
C ILE A 124 10.74 15.06 18.75
N SER A 125 10.99 14.14 17.81
CA SER A 125 12.34 13.74 17.40
C SER A 125 12.55 14.04 15.93
N LEU A 126 13.12 15.20 15.62
CA LEU A 126 13.41 15.60 14.23
C LEU A 126 14.45 14.67 13.60
N SER A 127 15.42 14.18 14.37
CA SER A 127 16.43 13.24 13.89
C SER A 127 15.85 11.91 13.39
N LYS A 128 14.83 11.37 14.07
CA LYS A 128 14.12 10.17 13.59
C LYS A 128 13.36 10.47 12.29
N ILE A 129 12.66 11.60 12.23
CA ILE A 129 11.89 12.00 11.05
C ILE A 129 12.83 12.22 9.85
N ASP A 130 13.97 12.90 10.05
CA ASP A 130 15.00 13.09 9.02
C ASP A 130 15.51 11.75 8.47
N LYS A 131 15.80 10.77 9.35
CA LYS A 131 16.21 9.43 8.94
C LYS A 131 15.15 8.74 8.07
N TYR A 132 13.89 8.79 8.48
CA TYR A 132 12.78 8.23 7.71
C TYR A 132 12.61 8.92 6.36
N PHE A 133 12.66 10.26 6.32
CA PHE A 133 12.55 11.03 5.07
C PHE A 133 13.75 10.86 4.14
N LYS A 134 14.91 10.52 4.69
CA LYS A 134 16.08 10.16 3.89
C LYS A 134 15.95 8.78 3.26
N GLN A 135 15.38 7.83 4.00
CA GLN A 135 15.13 6.48 3.50
C GLN A 135 14.07 6.50 2.39
N LEU A 136 12.95 7.18 2.65
CA LEU A 136 11.84 7.39 1.73
C LEU A 136 11.62 8.90 1.56
N GLN A 137 12.03 9.42 0.42
CA GLN A 137 12.00 10.85 0.08
C GLN A 137 10.70 11.28 -0.60
N VAL A 138 10.05 10.39 -1.34
CA VAL A 138 8.91 10.71 -2.21
C VAL A 138 7.78 9.74 -1.92
N VAL A 139 6.55 10.25 -1.80
CA VAL A 139 5.36 9.43 -1.62
C VAL A 139 4.23 9.93 -2.51
N THR A 140 3.31 9.03 -2.87
CA THR A 140 2.09 9.38 -3.59
C THR A 140 1.19 10.28 -2.74
N LEU A 141 0.93 11.49 -3.26
CA LEU A 141 -0.02 12.39 -2.65
C LEU A 141 -1.45 12.00 -3.06
N PHE A 142 -1.70 11.93 -4.37
CA PHE A 142 -2.96 11.45 -4.96
C PHE A 142 -2.77 11.17 -6.47
N GLY A 143 -3.18 10.01 -6.97
CA GLY A 143 -2.99 9.67 -8.38
C GLY A 143 -1.51 9.63 -8.75
N ASP A 144 -1.18 10.22 -9.91
CA ASP A 144 0.19 10.45 -10.37
C ASP A 144 0.86 11.69 -9.73
N MET A 145 0.15 12.46 -8.92
CA MET A 145 0.73 13.58 -8.18
C MET A 145 1.52 13.06 -6.97
N GLN A 146 2.82 13.26 -7.00
CA GLN A 146 3.76 12.87 -5.95
C GLN A 146 4.09 14.06 -5.05
N ILE A 147 4.59 13.77 -3.85
CA ILE A 147 5.12 14.81 -2.96
C ILE A 147 6.51 14.44 -2.43
N PRO A 148 7.54 15.26 -2.73
CA PRO A 148 8.82 15.16 -2.04
C PRO A 148 8.64 15.60 -0.58
N LEU A 149 8.89 14.71 0.37
CA LEU A 149 8.64 14.95 1.80
C LEU A 149 9.51 16.09 2.36
N TYR A 150 10.72 16.26 1.83
CA TYR A 150 11.59 17.38 2.19
C TYR A 150 10.96 18.74 1.88
N SER A 151 10.01 18.82 0.93
CA SER A 151 9.37 20.09 0.56
C SER A 151 8.54 20.69 1.71
N TYR A 152 8.00 19.86 2.61
CA TYR A 152 7.35 20.35 3.82
C TYR A 152 8.33 21.01 4.80
N ILE A 153 9.56 20.51 4.83
CA ILE A 153 10.62 21.02 5.69
C ILE A 153 11.18 22.32 5.10
N THR A 154 11.52 22.34 3.81
CA THR A 154 12.15 23.50 3.18
C THR A 154 11.23 24.71 3.08
N LYS A 155 9.90 24.50 3.05
CA LYS A 155 8.90 25.57 3.08
C LYS A 155 8.60 26.10 4.48
N SER A 156 9.16 25.50 5.54
CA SER A 156 8.86 25.91 6.92
C SER A 156 9.54 27.25 7.27
N PRO A 157 8.90 28.13 8.07
CA PRO A 157 9.42 29.47 8.34
C PRO A 157 10.83 29.50 8.96
N HIS A 158 11.18 28.52 9.78
CA HIS A 158 12.45 28.49 10.52
C HIS A 158 13.50 27.54 9.89
N TYR A 159 13.28 27.06 8.67
CA TYR A 159 14.18 26.12 7.99
C TYR A 159 15.57 26.71 7.73
N GLU A 160 15.63 27.93 7.19
CA GLU A 160 16.87 28.58 6.74
C GLU A 160 17.94 28.63 7.84
N GLU A 161 17.55 28.99 9.07
CA GLU A 161 18.42 29.07 10.24
C GLU A 161 18.85 27.69 10.76
N ASN A 162 18.18 26.61 10.34
CA ASN A 162 18.34 25.26 10.87
C ASN A 162 18.65 24.21 9.78
N LYS A 163 19.13 24.65 8.61
CA LYS A 163 19.49 23.78 7.47
C LYS A 163 20.37 22.60 7.85
N SER A 164 21.36 22.84 8.72
CA SER A 164 22.34 21.84 9.15
C SER A 164 21.75 20.65 9.93
N ARG A 165 20.49 20.72 10.37
CA ARG A 165 19.81 19.62 11.07
C ARG A 165 19.20 18.58 10.16
N TRP A 166 19.11 18.85 8.86
CA TRP A 166 18.40 18.01 7.90
C TRP A 166 19.38 17.41 6.90
N THR A 167 19.32 16.09 6.74
CA THR A 167 20.09 15.35 5.73
C THR A 167 19.19 14.80 4.62
N CYS A 168 17.88 14.75 4.84
CA CYS A 168 16.89 14.32 3.84
C CYS A 168 16.69 15.34 2.70
N THR A 169 17.15 16.58 2.88
CA THR A 169 17.07 17.63 1.85
C THR A 169 18.17 17.51 0.79
N ALA A 170 19.17 16.64 1.00
CA ALA A 170 20.17 16.33 -0.01
C ALA A 170 19.63 15.23 -0.96
N THR A 171 19.63 15.53 -2.26
CA THR A 171 19.26 14.59 -3.33
C THR A 171 20.39 13.60 -3.58
N ASN A 172 20.51 12.60 -2.71
CA ASN A 172 21.36 11.43 -2.95
C ASN A 172 20.49 10.22 -3.29
N ASN A 173 20.95 9.38 -4.22
CA ASN A 173 20.28 8.12 -4.56
C ASN A 173 20.23 7.22 -3.31
N SER A 174 19.04 7.09 -2.72
CA SER A 174 18.80 6.12 -1.64
C SER A 174 18.86 4.71 -2.22
N PRO A 175 19.61 3.77 -1.62
CA PRO A 175 19.61 2.36 -2.02
C PRO A 175 18.19 1.74 -2.04
N SER A 176 17.26 2.34 -1.27
CA SER A 176 15.86 1.93 -1.20
C SER A 176 15.13 2.04 -2.54
N TYR A 177 15.61 2.86 -3.48
CA TYR A 177 15.03 2.97 -4.83
C TYR A 177 15.74 2.09 -5.86
N ASN A 178 16.83 1.41 -5.51
CA ASN A 178 17.50 0.50 -6.43
C ASN A 178 16.80 -0.87 -6.43
N ILE A 179 15.88 -1.09 -7.37
CA ILE A 179 15.13 -2.34 -7.47
C ILE A 179 16.04 -3.55 -7.69
N LEU A 180 17.18 -3.37 -8.38
CA LEU A 180 18.10 -4.46 -8.68
C LEU A 180 18.77 -5.01 -7.41
N GLU A 181 19.09 -4.12 -6.46
CA GLU A 181 19.59 -4.54 -5.13
C GLU A 181 18.52 -5.23 -4.28
N GLN A 182 17.25 -4.86 -4.45
CA GLN A 182 16.13 -5.45 -3.70
C GLN A 182 15.61 -6.75 -4.31
N LEU A 183 15.94 -7.04 -5.58
CA LEU A 183 15.36 -8.15 -6.32
C LEU A 183 15.73 -9.52 -5.74
N GLN A 184 16.99 -9.71 -5.35
CA GLN A 184 17.45 -10.98 -4.78
C GLN A 184 16.76 -11.31 -3.44
N PRO A 185 16.70 -10.40 -2.45
CA PRO A 185 15.89 -10.59 -1.25
C PRO A 185 14.42 -10.95 -1.55
N ILE A 186 13.79 -10.24 -2.50
CA ILE A 186 12.39 -10.50 -2.87
C ILE A 186 12.22 -11.93 -3.42
N ARG A 187 13.11 -12.39 -4.31
CA ARG A 187 13.08 -13.76 -4.85
C ARG A 187 13.21 -14.83 -3.77
N GLU A 188 14.10 -14.61 -2.80
CA GLU A 188 14.31 -15.53 -1.68
C GLU A 188 13.08 -15.60 -0.76
N GLU A 189 12.51 -14.46 -0.40
CA GLU A 189 11.28 -14.36 0.39
C GLU A 189 10.09 -15.01 -0.33
N HIS A 190 9.94 -14.73 -1.63
CA HIS A 190 8.91 -15.31 -2.47
C HIS A 190 9.00 -16.83 -2.52
N THR A 191 10.20 -17.37 -2.76
CA THR A 191 10.43 -18.82 -2.83
C THR A 191 10.12 -19.49 -1.49
N LYS A 192 10.59 -18.90 -0.38
CA LYS A 192 10.34 -19.41 0.97
C LYS A 192 8.85 -19.43 1.30
N TYR A 193 8.16 -18.30 1.07
CA TYR A 193 6.75 -18.17 1.42
C TYR A 193 5.85 -19.06 0.57
N ILE A 194 6.05 -19.11 -0.75
CA ILE A 194 5.24 -19.97 -1.63
C ILE A 194 5.43 -21.43 -1.29
N SER A 195 6.64 -21.87 -0.96
CA SER A 195 6.89 -23.27 -0.56
C SER A 195 6.10 -23.64 0.70
N GLU A 196 6.06 -22.75 1.69
CA GLU A 196 5.27 -22.93 2.91
C GLU A 196 3.76 -22.90 2.63
N LEU A 197 3.30 -21.94 1.84
CA LEU A 197 1.89 -21.81 1.42
C LEU A 197 1.41 -23.05 0.67
N ALA A 198 2.22 -23.56 -0.27
CA ALA A 198 1.90 -24.73 -1.07
C ALA A 198 1.77 -26.00 -0.20
N ARG A 199 2.62 -26.13 0.83
CA ARG A 199 2.50 -27.23 1.81
C ARG A 199 1.13 -27.22 2.49
N HIS A 200 0.71 -26.08 3.04
CA HIS A 200 -0.60 -25.96 3.69
C HIS A 200 -1.76 -26.12 2.70
N SER A 201 -1.64 -25.62 1.47
CA SER A 201 -2.65 -25.84 0.43
C SER A 201 -2.82 -27.33 0.10
N ASN A 202 -1.72 -28.07 -0.06
CA ASN A 202 -1.75 -29.50 -0.36
C ASN A 202 -2.27 -30.32 0.82
N GLU A 203 -1.90 -29.95 2.05
CA GLU A 203 -2.45 -30.55 3.27
C GLU A 203 -3.96 -30.36 3.32
N VAL A 204 -4.48 -29.16 3.06
CA VAL A 204 -5.93 -28.92 3.04
C VAL A 204 -6.64 -29.76 1.97
N VAL A 205 -6.08 -29.84 0.75
CA VAL A 205 -6.67 -30.65 -0.34
C VAL A 205 -6.66 -32.14 0.00
N THR A 206 -5.60 -32.65 0.63
CA THR A 206 -5.45 -34.08 0.97
C THR A 206 -6.16 -34.45 2.28
N THR A 207 -6.33 -33.52 3.21
CA THR A 207 -6.98 -33.71 4.52
C THR A 207 -8.41 -33.20 4.59
N ALA A 208 -9.00 -32.74 3.48
CA ALA A 208 -10.43 -32.44 3.35
C ALA A 208 -11.38 -33.61 3.73
N GLN A 209 -10.81 -34.77 4.06
CA GLN A 209 -11.48 -35.96 4.62
C GLN A 209 -11.44 -36.07 6.16
N LYS A 210 -10.85 -35.11 6.89
CA LYS A 210 -10.90 -35.11 8.36
C LYS A 210 -12.23 -34.54 8.85
N ASP A 211 -13.05 -35.38 9.48
CA ASP A 211 -14.27 -34.97 10.20
C ASP A 211 -14.00 -34.12 11.47
N SER A 212 -12.72 -33.96 11.86
CA SER A 212 -12.31 -33.21 13.05
C SER A 212 -11.95 -31.76 12.71
N PRO A 213 -12.43 -30.75 13.48
CA PRO A 213 -12.02 -29.36 13.32
C PRO A 213 -10.52 -29.17 13.60
N ARG A 214 -9.90 -28.17 12.93
CA ARG A 214 -8.51 -27.75 13.19
C ARG A 214 -8.33 -27.33 14.65
N THR A 215 -7.17 -27.69 15.21
CA THR A 215 -6.73 -27.28 16.55
C THR A 215 -6.45 -25.77 16.63
N ASP A 216 -6.37 -25.23 17.84
CA ASP A 216 -6.04 -23.81 18.05
C ASP A 216 -4.68 -23.44 17.43
N GLU A 217 -3.69 -24.33 17.54
CA GLU A 217 -2.34 -24.10 16.98
C GLU A 217 -2.37 -24.09 15.44
N GLU A 218 -3.05 -25.04 14.80
CA GLU A 218 -3.20 -25.05 13.33
C GLU A 218 -3.94 -23.80 12.81
N ASN A 219 -4.95 -23.32 13.54
CA ASN A 219 -5.65 -22.07 13.18
C ASN A 219 -4.75 -20.84 13.36
N LYS A 220 -3.91 -20.83 14.39
CA LYS A 220 -2.93 -19.77 14.63
C LYS A 220 -1.86 -19.74 13.54
N GLU A 221 -1.28 -20.88 13.19
CA GLU A 221 -0.29 -20.99 12.11
C GLU A 221 -0.82 -20.45 10.78
N LEU A 222 -2.07 -20.81 10.41
CA LEU A 222 -2.72 -20.30 9.20
C LEU A 222 -3.05 -18.81 9.29
N CYS A 223 -3.41 -18.30 10.47
CA CYS A 223 -3.64 -16.87 10.71
C CYS A 223 -2.32 -16.07 10.56
N ASP A 224 -1.22 -16.58 11.11
CA ASP A 224 0.11 -15.98 11.00
C ASP A 224 0.63 -16.05 9.56
N LEU A 225 0.35 -17.14 8.84
CA LEU A 225 0.65 -17.27 7.41
C LEU A 225 -0.11 -16.21 6.60
N ALA A 226 -1.42 -16.04 6.83
CA ALA A 226 -2.23 -15.04 6.16
C ALA A 226 -1.69 -13.61 6.38
N LEU A 227 -1.33 -13.27 7.62
CA LEU A 227 -0.76 -11.96 7.95
C LEU A 227 0.59 -11.73 7.27
N ARG A 228 1.49 -12.72 7.32
CA ARG A 228 2.79 -12.64 6.64
C ARG A 228 2.64 -12.48 5.14
N GLY A 229 1.68 -13.16 4.51
CA GLY A 229 1.43 -13.06 3.09
C GLY A 229 1.01 -11.66 2.65
N VAL A 230 0.03 -11.05 3.35
CA VAL A 230 -0.40 -9.68 3.01
C VAL A 230 0.69 -8.65 3.31
N GLN A 231 1.52 -8.87 4.33
CA GLN A 231 2.68 -8.00 4.63
C GLN A 231 3.79 -8.11 3.57
N LEU A 232 4.07 -9.32 3.06
CA LEU A 232 5.03 -9.53 1.96
C LEU A 232 4.55 -8.86 0.67
N LEU A 233 3.30 -9.11 0.28
CA LEU A 233 2.67 -8.47 -0.88
C LEU A 233 2.72 -6.95 -0.77
N SER A 234 2.35 -6.41 0.39
CA SER A 234 2.45 -4.97 0.66
C SER A 234 3.87 -4.45 0.53
N SER A 235 4.87 -5.16 1.06
CA SER A 235 6.28 -4.77 0.96
C SER A 235 6.75 -4.68 -0.49
N TRP A 236 6.40 -5.65 -1.33
CA TRP A 236 6.77 -5.67 -2.74
C TRP A 236 6.03 -4.58 -3.54
N THR A 237 4.74 -4.38 -3.28
CA THR A 237 3.96 -3.30 -3.89
C THR A 237 4.53 -1.93 -3.52
N VAL A 238 4.87 -1.73 -2.24
CA VAL A 238 5.55 -0.53 -1.74
C VAL A 238 6.85 -0.30 -2.51
N GLN A 239 7.68 -1.32 -2.71
CA GLN A 239 8.95 -1.20 -3.42
C GLN A 239 8.75 -0.69 -4.86
N LEU A 240 7.78 -1.23 -5.60
CA LEU A 240 7.46 -0.77 -6.96
C LEU A 240 6.92 0.64 -6.99
N MET A 241 5.94 0.93 -6.12
CA MET A 241 5.26 2.23 -6.11
C MET A 241 6.19 3.35 -5.62
N GLU A 242 7.10 3.09 -4.69
CA GLU A 242 8.10 4.06 -4.23
C GLU A 242 9.15 4.35 -5.32
N LEU A 243 9.62 3.33 -6.06
CA LEU A 243 10.47 3.54 -7.23
C LEU A 243 9.76 4.38 -8.31
N TYR A 244 8.53 4.00 -8.67
CA TYR A 244 7.74 4.74 -9.65
C TYR A 244 7.53 6.20 -9.24
N SER A 245 7.12 6.43 -7.99
CA SER A 245 6.91 7.77 -7.45
C SER A 245 8.20 8.60 -7.47
N TRP A 246 9.35 7.99 -7.16
CA TRP A 246 10.64 8.67 -7.20
C TRP A 246 11.04 9.06 -8.62
N LYS A 247 10.86 8.17 -9.60
CA LYS A 247 11.16 8.42 -11.02
C LYS A 247 10.27 9.51 -11.63
N LEU A 248 9.00 9.60 -11.20
CA LEU A 248 8.10 10.66 -11.64
C LEU A 248 8.64 12.06 -11.29
N VAL A 249 9.12 12.26 -10.06
CA VAL A 249 9.64 13.58 -9.63
C VAL A 249 11.10 13.83 -10.02
N HIS A 250 11.80 12.82 -10.53
CA HIS A 250 13.18 12.93 -11.03
C HIS A 250 13.22 12.46 -12.50
N PRO A 251 12.60 13.20 -13.44
CA PRO A 251 12.69 12.87 -14.86
C PRO A 251 14.15 12.88 -15.30
N THR A 252 14.51 11.90 -16.14
CA THR A 252 15.87 11.83 -16.69
C THR A 252 16.13 13.00 -17.65
N ASP A 253 17.38 13.10 -18.08
CA ASP A 253 17.83 14.05 -19.09
C ASP A 253 18.84 13.40 -20.03
N ASN A 254 19.24 14.15 -21.06
CA ASN A 254 20.20 13.69 -22.06
C ASN A 254 21.62 13.51 -21.51
N PHE A 255 21.90 13.99 -20.29
CA PHE A 255 23.19 13.80 -19.62
C PHE A 255 23.24 12.46 -18.90
N SER A 256 22.15 12.10 -18.23
CA SER A 256 21.99 10.87 -17.47
C SER A 256 21.66 9.67 -18.37
N ASN A 257 20.83 9.89 -19.40
CA ASN A 257 20.50 8.89 -20.42
C ASN A 257 20.77 9.46 -21.82
N LYS A 258 21.77 8.93 -22.52
CA LYS A 258 22.16 9.40 -23.86
C LYS A 258 21.09 9.16 -24.93
N ASP A 259 20.21 8.19 -24.71
CA ASP A 259 19.11 7.87 -25.62
C ASP A 259 17.88 8.77 -25.39
N CYS A 260 17.90 9.62 -24.35
CA CYS A 260 16.85 10.58 -24.06
C CYS A 260 17.00 11.84 -24.95
N PRO A 261 16.02 12.12 -25.84
CA PRO A 261 16.03 13.33 -26.65
C PRO A 261 15.94 14.60 -25.79
N LYS A 262 16.62 15.67 -26.21
CA LYS A 262 16.54 16.98 -25.52
C LYS A 262 15.14 17.60 -25.53
N GLU A 263 14.37 17.31 -26.58
CA GLU A 263 13.00 17.81 -26.78
C GLU A 263 11.93 16.90 -26.15
N ALA A 264 12.33 15.79 -25.49
CA ALA A 264 11.39 14.87 -24.89
C ALA A 264 10.61 15.57 -23.76
N GLU A 265 9.28 15.43 -23.80
CA GLU A 265 8.41 16.05 -22.82
C GLU A 265 8.61 15.45 -21.42
N GLU A 266 8.24 16.19 -20.38
CA GLU A 266 8.58 15.83 -19.00
C GLU A 266 8.05 14.45 -18.60
N TYR A 267 6.82 14.10 -18.98
CA TYR A 267 6.25 12.79 -18.65
C TYR A 267 6.96 11.64 -19.36
N GLU A 268 7.42 11.84 -20.61
CA GLU A 268 8.20 10.85 -21.34
C GLU A 268 9.57 10.62 -20.69
N ARG A 269 10.21 11.71 -20.22
CA ARG A 269 11.46 11.66 -19.46
C ARG A 269 11.30 11.07 -18.07
N ALA A 270 10.11 11.18 -17.47
CA ALA A 270 9.77 10.60 -16.17
C ALA A 270 9.47 9.09 -16.26
N THR A 271 9.00 8.62 -17.42
CA THR A 271 8.57 7.23 -17.65
C THR A 271 9.50 6.53 -18.65
N ARG A 272 9.19 6.56 -19.95
CA ARG A 272 9.85 5.82 -21.04
C ARG A 272 11.37 5.77 -20.96
N TYR A 273 12.00 6.93 -20.75
CA TYR A 273 13.47 7.08 -20.74
C TYR A 273 14.09 6.92 -19.36
N ASN A 274 13.29 6.82 -18.30
CA ASN A 274 13.80 6.81 -16.92
C ASN A 274 14.05 5.40 -16.37
N TYR A 275 13.83 4.36 -17.17
CA TYR A 275 14.09 2.97 -16.80
C TYR A 275 15.04 2.33 -17.80
N ASP A 276 16.12 1.75 -17.30
CA ASP A 276 16.99 0.88 -18.11
C ASP A 276 16.35 -0.51 -18.34
N THR A 277 17.02 -1.34 -19.14
CA THR A 277 16.57 -2.69 -19.49
C THR A 277 16.41 -3.59 -18.26
N ASP A 278 17.40 -3.57 -17.36
CA ASP A 278 17.41 -4.43 -16.19
C ASP A 278 16.35 -4.00 -15.17
N GLU A 279 16.17 -2.68 -14.99
CA GLU A 279 15.10 -2.10 -14.18
C GLU A 279 13.72 -2.51 -14.70
N LYS A 280 13.47 -2.47 -16.02
CA LYS A 280 12.19 -2.89 -16.61
C LYS A 280 11.91 -4.37 -16.35
N PHE A 281 12.90 -5.24 -16.54
CA PHE A 281 12.75 -6.67 -16.26
C PHE A 281 12.52 -6.96 -14.78
N ALA A 282 13.28 -6.31 -13.89
CA ALA A 282 13.08 -6.43 -12.44
C ALA A 282 11.68 -5.95 -12.03
N PHE A 283 11.19 -4.86 -12.63
CA PHE A 283 9.85 -4.34 -12.39
C PHE A 283 8.78 -5.38 -12.79
N VAL A 284 8.90 -5.99 -13.98
CA VAL A 284 7.97 -7.04 -14.43
C VAL A 284 8.02 -8.26 -13.52
N GLU A 285 9.21 -8.71 -13.12
CA GLU A 285 9.35 -9.88 -12.26
C GLU A 285 8.65 -9.69 -10.91
N VAL A 286 8.77 -8.50 -10.32
CA VAL A 286 8.10 -8.17 -9.05
C VAL A 286 6.59 -8.05 -9.23
N ILE A 287 6.10 -7.46 -10.34
CA ILE A 287 4.65 -7.49 -10.66
C ILE A 287 4.15 -8.93 -10.74
N ALA A 288 4.89 -9.81 -11.43
CA ALA A 288 4.51 -11.20 -11.59
C ALA A 288 4.48 -11.95 -10.25
N MET A 289 5.46 -11.71 -9.37
CA MET A 289 5.47 -12.26 -8.01
C MET A 289 4.29 -11.77 -7.18
N ILE A 290 3.94 -10.47 -7.25
CA ILE A 290 2.78 -9.89 -6.55
C ILE A 290 1.49 -10.55 -7.05
N LYS A 291 1.22 -10.50 -8.36
CA LYS A 291 -0.03 -11.01 -8.95
C LYS A 291 -0.15 -12.53 -8.83
N GLY A 292 0.97 -13.25 -9.00
CA GLY A 292 1.04 -14.70 -8.81
C GLY A 292 0.70 -15.11 -7.38
N LEU A 293 1.32 -14.45 -6.39
CA LEU A 293 1.03 -14.74 -4.99
C LEU A 293 -0.37 -14.29 -4.56
N GLN A 294 -0.85 -13.15 -5.06
CA GLN A 294 -2.23 -12.68 -4.85
C GLN A 294 -3.25 -13.75 -5.28
N LEU A 295 -3.05 -14.37 -6.45
CA LEU A 295 -3.90 -15.44 -6.94
C LEU A 295 -3.87 -16.67 -6.01
N LEU A 296 -2.68 -17.10 -5.55
CA LEU A 296 -2.55 -18.23 -4.64
C LEU A 296 -3.22 -17.95 -3.29
N MET A 297 -3.04 -16.76 -2.73
CA MET A 297 -3.69 -16.36 -1.47
C MET A 297 -5.21 -16.24 -1.61
N SER A 298 -5.70 -15.75 -2.74
CA SER A 298 -7.15 -15.70 -3.05
C SER A 298 -7.76 -17.10 -3.11
N ARG A 299 -7.04 -18.09 -3.68
CA ARG A 299 -7.50 -19.49 -3.69
C ARG A 299 -7.60 -20.11 -2.29
N MET A 300 -6.77 -19.64 -1.35
CA MET A 300 -6.81 -20.08 0.06
C MET A 300 -7.74 -19.25 0.94
N GLU A 301 -8.46 -18.27 0.38
CA GLU A 301 -9.27 -17.31 1.14
C GLU A 301 -10.25 -18.00 2.10
N SER A 302 -10.97 -19.03 1.65
CA SER A 302 -11.93 -19.75 2.51
C SER A 302 -11.26 -20.40 3.72
N VAL A 303 -10.06 -20.96 3.53
CA VAL A 303 -9.29 -21.62 4.60
C VAL A 303 -8.78 -20.58 5.59
N PHE A 304 -8.21 -19.49 5.09
CA PHE A 304 -7.74 -18.39 5.91
C PHE A 304 -8.87 -17.75 6.71
N ASN A 305 -10.00 -17.45 6.07
CA ASN A 305 -11.15 -16.84 6.72
C ASN A 305 -11.67 -17.67 7.91
N GLU A 306 -11.72 -18.99 7.79
CA GLU A 306 -12.08 -19.86 8.91
C GLU A 306 -11.00 -19.84 10.02
N ALA A 307 -9.73 -20.01 9.65
CA ALA A 307 -8.63 -20.05 10.61
C ALA A 307 -8.50 -18.74 11.40
N ILE A 308 -8.58 -17.61 10.69
CA ILE A 308 -8.54 -16.25 11.24
C ILE A 308 -9.67 -16.05 12.24
N ARG A 309 -10.92 -16.37 11.88
CA ARG A 309 -12.08 -16.19 12.77
C ARG A 309 -11.96 -17.04 14.03
N ARG A 310 -11.55 -18.30 13.90
CA ARG A 310 -11.33 -19.20 15.04
C ARG A 310 -10.19 -18.72 15.94
N ASN A 311 -9.06 -18.33 15.36
CA ASN A 311 -7.89 -17.85 16.10
C ASN A 311 -8.19 -16.55 16.84
N ILE A 312 -8.75 -15.55 16.16
CA ILE A 312 -9.09 -14.25 16.77
C ILE A 312 -10.14 -14.43 17.88
N TYR A 313 -11.13 -15.31 17.68
CA TYR A 313 -12.09 -15.63 18.73
C TYR A 313 -11.41 -16.24 19.95
N ALA A 314 -10.61 -17.28 19.74
CA ALA A 314 -9.90 -17.98 20.81
C ALA A 314 -9.01 -17.01 21.59
N ASP A 315 -8.20 -16.21 20.89
CA ASP A 315 -7.29 -15.25 21.50
C ASP A 315 -8.02 -14.14 22.29
N LEU A 316 -9.10 -13.59 21.74
CA LEU A 316 -9.94 -12.61 22.45
C LEU A 316 -10.59 -13.22 23.70
N GLN A 317 -11.18 -14.42 23.58
CA GLN A 317 -11.88 -15.05 24.70
C GLN A 317 -10.91 -15.51 25.79
N ASP A 318 -9.77 -16.09 25.42
CA ASP A 318 -8.73 -16.47 26.38
C ASP A 318 -8.18 -15.22 27.08
N PHE A 319 -8.02 -14.11 26.35
CA PHE A 319 -7.63 -12.85 26.95
C PHE A 319 -8.64 -12.35 27.99
N VAL A 320 -9.92 -12.23 27.65
CA VAL A 320 -10.92 -11.64 28.57
C VAL A 320 -11.40 -12.60 29.67
N GLN A 321 -11.39 -13.91 29.42
CA GLN A 321 -11.85 -14.92 30.39
C GLN A 321 -10.73 -15.42 31.29
N ILE A 322 -9.48 -15.52 30.80
CA ILE A 322 -8.36 -16.10 31.54
C ILE A 322 -7.34 -15.02 31.90
N VAL A 323 -6.77 -14.32 30.90
CA VAL A 323 -5.64 -13.40 31.13
C VAL A 323 -6.05 -12.22 32.01
N LEU A 324 -7.24 -11.66 31.80
CA LEU A 324 -7.74 -10.53 32.60
C LEU A 324 -8.11 -10.89 34.05
N ARG A 325 -8.17 -12.17 34.44
CA ARG A 325 -8.50 -12.59 35.82
C ARG A 325 -7.49 -12.04 36.83
N GLU A 326 -6.19 -12.16 36.56
CA GLU A 326 -5.15 -11.72 37.50
C GLU A 326 -5.11 -10.18 37.64
N PRO A 327 -5.10 -9.37 36.57
CA PRO A 327 -5.27 -7.93 36.67
C PRO A 327 -6.54 -7.53 37.44
N LEU A 328 -7.68 -8.18 37.16
CA LEU A 328 -8.94 -7.90 37.84
C LEU A 328 -8.86 -8.22 39.34
N ARG A 329 -8.35 -9.40 39.71
CA ARG A 329 -8.13 -9.81 41.11
C ARG A 329 -7.32 -8.77 41.88
N GLN A 330 -6.23 -8.29 41.30
CA GLN A 330 -5.38 -7.30 41.94
C GLN A 330 -6.11 -5.97 42.15
N THR A 331 -6.95 -5.54 41.20
CA THR A 331 -7.73 -4.31 41.34
C THR A 331 -8.81 -4.43 42.41
N VAL A 332 -9.46 -5.61 42.54
CA VAL A 332 -10.41 -5.90 43.62
C VAL A 332 -9.69 -5.88 44.97
N LYS A 333 -8.59 -6.63 45.10
CA LYS A 333 -7.80 -6.71 46.34
C LYS A 333 -7.27 -5.34 46.78
N LYS A 334 -6.76 -4.54 45.85
CA LYS A 334 -6.20 -3.19 46.12
C LYS A 334 -7.25 -2.07 46.09
N LYS A 335 -8.54 -2.40 45.93
CA LYS A 335 -9.67 -1.45 45.86
C LYS A 335 -9.52 -0.35 44.80
N LYS A 336 -8.96 -0.68 43.63
CA LYS A 336 -8.78 0.25 42.49
C LYS A 336 -10.05 0.30 41.63
N THR A 337 -11.03 1.09 42.08
CA THR A 337 -12.38 1.13 41.50
C THR A 337 -12.42 1.50 40.02
N LEU A 338 -11.64 2.50 39.59
CA LEU A 338 -11.62 2.94 38.20
C LEU A 338 -11.06 1.88 37.25
N ILE A 339 -9.90 1.29 37.58
CA ILE A 339 -9.29 0.22 36.76
C ILE A 339 -10.19 -1.01 36.76
N LYS A 340 -10.79 -1.36 37.90
CA LYS A 340 -11.79 -2.44 37.98
C LYS A 340 -12.95 -2.18 37.02
N SER A 341 -13.50 -0.96 36.99
CA SER A 341 -14.60 -0.58 36.10
C SER A 341 -14.24 -0.78 34.64
N ILE A 342 -13.05 -0.36 34.21
CA ILE A 342 -12.58 -0.51 32.82
C ILE A 342 -12.38 -1.97 32.47
N LEU A 343 -11.68 -2.75 33.31
CA LEU A 343 -11.45 -4.18 33.09
C LEU A 343 -12.76 -4.99 33.03
N THR A 344 -13.72 -4.65 33.89
CA THR A 344 -15.06 -5.27 33.88
C THR A 344 -15.81 -4.90 32.60
N SER A 345 -15.77 -3.62 32.19
CA SER A 345 -16.38 -3.17 30.94
C SER A 345 -15.78 -3.87 29.70
N ILE A 346 -14.47 -4.09 29.68
CA ILE A 346 -13.81 -4.88 28.61
C ILE A 346 -14.40 -6.29 28.55
N ARG A 347 -14.53 -6.98 29.69
CA ARG A 347 -15.11 -8.32 29.76
C ARG A 347 -16.57 -8.30 29.30
N ASP A 348 -17.41 -7.46 29.90
CA ASP A 348 -18.84 -7.39 29.62
C ASP A 348 -19.16 -7.08 28.14
N THR A 349 -18.28 -6.33 27.47
CA THR A 349 -18.47 -5.95 26.05
C THR A 349 -18.36 -7.13 25.09
N CYS A 350 -17.49 -8.11 25.39
CA CYS A 350 -17.10 -9.11 24.39
C CYS A 350 -16.99 -10.55 24.90
N VAL A 351 -17.19 -10.79 26.19
CA VAL A 351 -17.11 -12.14 26.76
C VAL A 351 -18.27 -13.02 26.30
N ASP A 352 -17.95 -14.24 25.88
CA ASP A 352 -18.93 -15.29 25.61
C ASP A 352 -18.67 -16.48 26.56
N TRP A 353 -19.38 -16.49 27.68
CA TRP A 353 -19.30 -17.58 28.65
C TRP A 353 -19.96 -18.85 28.11
N MET A 354 -19.33 -20.01 28.29
CA MET A 354 -19.87 -21.29 27.83
C MET A 354 -21.30 -21.58 28.33
N ARG A 355 -21.62 -21.14 29.56
CA ARG A 355 -22.95 -21.29 30.18
C ARG A 355 -23.85 -20.07 30.03
N GLY A 356 -23.44 -19.07 29.24
CA GLY A 356 -24.15 -17.79 29.06
C GLY A 356 -24.10 -16.85 30.27
N MET A 357 -23.46 -17.24 31.37
CA MET A 357 -23.34 -16.44 32.60
C MET A 357 -21.92 -16.48 33.15
N GLU A 358 -21.50 -15.39 33.78
CA GLU A 358 -20.20 -15.31 34.45
C GLU A 358 -20.12 -16.28 35.64
N PRO A 359 -19.01 -17.02 35.82
CA PRO A 359 -18.80 -17.86 36.99
C PRO A 359 -18.74 -17.04 38.29
N THR A 360 -19.83 -17.05 39.07
CA THR A 360 -19.93 -16.29 40.33
C THR A 360 -19.03 -16.83 41.44
N ASP A 361 -18.53 -18.05 41.28
CA ASP A 361 -17.64 -18.73 42.21
C ASP A 361 -16.14 -18.44 41.97
N ASP A 362 -15.79 -17.65 40.94
CA ASP A 362 -14.41 -17.28 40.64
C ASP A 362 -13.78 -16.48 41.81
N PRO A 363 -12.69 -16.99 42.45
CA PRO A 363 -11.98 -16.29 43.52
C PRO A 363 -11.49 -14.89 43.12
N CYS A 364 -11.22 -14.67 41.82
CA CYS A 364 -10.72 -13.40 41.31
C CYS A 364 -11.71 -12.25 41.56
N LEU A 365 -13.02 -12.52 41.51
CA LEU A 365 -14.09 -11.54 41.74
C LEU A 365 -14.12 -11.05 43.20
N LYS A 366 -13.61 -11.87 44.12
CA LYS A 366 -13.45 -11.55 45.55
C LYS A 366 -12.06 -11.01 45.89
N GLY A 367 -11.13 -10.98 44.94
CA GLY A 367 -9.74 -10.58 45.15
C GLY A 367 -8.86 -11.67 45.76
N GLU A 368 -9.37 -12.91 45.83
CA GLU A 368 -8.70 -14.08 46.40
C GLU A 368 -7.88 -14.82 45.33
N LYS A 369 -6.80 -15.48 45.75
CA LYS A 369 -6.00 -16.32 44.85
C LYS A 369 -6.76 -17.61 44.53
N ASP A 370 -6.43 -18.21 43.39
CA ASP A 370 -6.91 -19.55 43.05
C ASP A 370 -6.54 -20.56 44.15
N PRO A 371 -7.42 -21.56 44.41
CA PRO A 371 -7.14 -22.60 45.39
C PRO A 371 -5.91 -23.41 44.98
N LYS A 372 -5.32 -24.16 45.92
CA LYS A 372 -4.14 -25.01 45.62
C LYS A 372 -4.39 -26.05 44.52
N SER A 373 -5.65 -26.45 44.33
CA SER A 373 -6.11 -27.32 43.26
C SER A 373 -6.28 -26.62 41.90
N GLY A 374 -6.13 -25.30 41.83
CA GLY A 374 -6.40 -24.47 40.67
C GLY A 374 -7.88 -24.11 40.50
N TYR A 375 -8.15 -23.08 39.69
CA TYR A 375 -9.49 -22.74 39.21
C TYR A 375 -9.46 -22.74 37.68
N GLN A 376 -10.33 -23.52 37.05
CA GLN A 376 -10.35 -23.69 35.59
C GLN A 376 -11.62 -23.10 35.00
N ILE A 377 -11.44 -22.30 33.95
CA ILE A 377 -12.52 -21.78 33.12
C ILE A 377 -12.43 -22.48 31.78
N HIS A 378 -13.53 -23.10 31.35
CA HIS A 378 -13.60 -23.67 30.02
C HIS A 378 -14.09 -22.60 29.03
N VAL A 379 -13.16 -22.12 28.21
CA VAL A 379 -13.44 -21.11 27.20
C VAL A 379 -14.00 -21.79 25.93
N PRO A 380 -15.13 -21.33 25.38
CA PRO A 380 -15.66 -21.90 24.14
C PRO A 380 -14.73 -21.62 22.94
N ARG A 381 -14.91 -22.37 21.86
CA ARG A 381 -14.26 -22.12 20.56
C ARG A 381 -15.32 -21.97 19.48
N ARG A 382 -15.35 -20.81 18.82
CA ARG A 382 -16.31 -20.48 17.76
C ARG A 382 -15.59 -20.01 16.49
N ASN A 383 -16.26 -20.15 15.36
CA ASN A 383 -15.78 -19.68 14.06
C ASN A 383 -16.38 -18.29 13.73
N VAL A 384 -16.13 -17.29 14.58
CA VAL A 384 -16.63 -15.93 14.38
C VAL A 384 -15.71 -14.91 15.05
N GLY A 385 -15.32 -13.85 14.35
CA GLY A 385 -14.58 -12.75 14.96
C GLY A 385 -15.49 -11.83 15.79
N PRO A 386 -14.92 -10.95 16.65
CA PRO A 386 -15.69 -9.89 17.27
C PRO A 386 -16.26 -8.95 16.21
N SER A 387 -17.38 -8.29 16.53
CA SER A 387 -17.84 -7.15 15.75
C SER A 387 -16.82 -6.00 15.78
N SER A 388 -16.90 -5.11 14.80
CA SER A 388 -16.01 -3.94 14.72
C SER A 388 -16.13 -3.03 15.96
N THR A 389 -17.33 -2.87 16.52
CA THR A 389 -17.57 -2.09 17.73
C THR A 389 -16.98 -2.77 18.97
N GLN A 390 -17.12 -4.09 19.11
CA GLN A 390 -16.50 -4.83 20.21
C GLN A 390 -14.98 -4.69 20.18
N LEU A 391 -14.36 -4.93 19.02
CA LEU A 391 -12.91 -4.84 18.88
C LEU A 391 -12.40 -3.41 19.13
N TYR A 392 -13.10 -2.40 18.60
CA TYR A 392 -12.78 -0.99 18.85
C TYR A 392 -12.84 -0.66 20.34
N MET A 393 -13.96 -0.96 21.01
CA MET A 393 -14.18 -0.65 22.42
C MET A 393 -13.16 -1.34 23.33
N VAL A 394 -12.89 -2.63 23.10
CA VAL A 394 -11.87 -3.38 23.85
C VAL A 394 -10.50 -2.75 23.69
N ARG A 395 -10.08 -2.48 22.46
CA ARG A 395 -8.76 -1.89 22.17
C ARG A 395 -8.62 -0.49 22.79
N THR A 396 -9.62 0.38 22.65
CA THR A 396 -9.59 1.74 23.21
C THR A 396 -9.58 1.72 24.75
N MET A 397 -10.37 0.86 25.37
CA MET A 397 -10.34 0.71 26.83
C MET A 397 -8.99 0.17 27.32
N LEU A 398 -8.40 -0.80 26.61
CA LEU A 398 -7.04 -1.30 26.91
C LEU A 398 -5.98 -0.21 26.74
N GLU A 399 -6.06 0.57 25.66
CA GLU A 399 -5.16 1.69 25.38
C GLU A 399 -5.17 2.70 26.55
N SER A 400 -6.36 3.01 27.09
CA SER A 400 -6.49 3.90 28.25
C SER A 400 -5.78 3.39 29.52
N LEU A 401 -5.66 2.07 29.68
CA LEU A 401 -4.96 1.44 30.82
C LEU A 401 -3.45 1.46 30.65
N ILE A 402 -2.96 1.26 29.42
CA ILE A 402 -1.53 1.22 29.11
C ILE A 402 -0.92 2.59 28.78
N ALA A 403 -1.74 3.61 28.56
CA ALA A 403 -1.27 4.95 28.21
C ALA A 403 -0.33 5.55 29.27
N ASP A 404 0.83 6.05 28.82
CA ASP A 404 1.84 6.72 29.66
C ASP A 404 1.48 8.18 29.98
N ARG A 405 0.43 8.73 29.37
CA ARG A 405 -0.05 10.10 29.60
C ARG A 405 -1.42 10.09 30.27
N GLY A 406 -1.50 10.72 31.44
CA GLY A 406 -2.76 11.04 32.08
C GLY A 406 -3.40 12.25 31.40
N GLY A 407 -4.71 12.45 31.57
CA GLY A 407 -5.35 13.70 31.17
C GLY A 407 -4.68 14.93 31.82
N PRO A 408 -4.93 16.15 31.31
CA PRO A 408 -4.28 17.39 31.73
C PRO A 408 -4.27 17.65 33.26
N SER A 409 -5.16 17.00 34.01
CA SER A 409 -5.38 17.16 35.45
C SER A 409 -4.90 16.00 36.33
N SER A 410 -4.40 14.87 35.77
CA SER A 410 -4.00 13.71 36.59
C SER A 410 -2.48 13.55 36.72
N LYS A 411 -1.95 13.75 37.93
CA LYS A 411 -0.53 13.50 38.28
C LYS A 411 -0.15 12.00 38.28
N LYS A 412 -1.12 11.08 38.23
CA LYS A 412 -0.91 9.62 38.20
C LYS A 412 -1.63 9.01 37.00
N THR A 413 -0.91 8.20 36.22
CA THR A 413 -1.48 7.46 35.09
C THR A 413 -2.03 6.12 35.57
N LEU A 414 -3.06 5.60 34.90
CA LEU A 414 -3.62 4.27 35.21
C LEU A 414 -2.55 3.18 35.07
N ARG A 415 -1.65 3.35 34.09
CA ARG A 415 -0.49 2.47 33.89
C ARG A 415 0.38 2.32 35.13
N LYS A 416 0.74 3.42 35.81
CA LYS A 416 1.58 3.39 37.04
C LYS A 416 0.91 2.68 38.21
N GLU A 417 -0.39 2.45 38.13
CA GLU A 417 -1.17 1.75 39.13
C GLU A 417 -1.32 0.25 38.82
N MET A 418 -0.91 -0.23 37.66
CA MET A 418 -0.97 -1.65 37.31
C MET A 418 0.36 -2.36 37.59
N ASP A 419 0.28 -3.68 37.78
CA ASP A 419 1.45 -4.52 37.93
C ASP A 419 2.18 -4.71 36.58
N GLY A 420 3.51 -4.87 36.63
CA GLY A 420 4.34 -4.98 35.43
C GLY A 420 3.96 -6.17 34.55
N MET A 421 3.64 -7.33 35.12
CA MET A 421 3.23 -8.51 34.34
C MET A 421 1.87 -8.28 33.68
N ALA A 422 0.93 -7.66 34.41
CA ALA A 422 -0.37 -7.29 33.84
C ALA A 422 -0.20 -6.36 32.64
N LEU A 423 0.63 -5.32 32.77
CA LEU A 423 0.90 -4.38 31.67
C LEU A 423 1.49 -5.06 30.45
N THR A 424 2.43 -6.00 30.61
CA THR A 424 3.00 -6.76 29.49
C THR A 424 1.92 -7.57 28.76
N SER A 425 1.01 -8.23 29.48
CA SER A 425 -0.09 -8.98 28.87
C SER A 425 -1.09 -8.07 28.13
N LEU A 426 -1.43 -6.91 28.71
CA LEU A 426 -2.32 -5.94 28.04
C LEU A 426 -1.68 -5.35 26.77
N ASP A 427 -0.41 -4.97 26.84
CA ASP A 427 0.35 -4.42 25.71
C ASP A 427 0.53 -5.46 24.60
N GLY A 428 0.81 -6.72 24.96
CA GLY A 428 0.92 -7.84 24.02
C GLY A 428 -0.36 -8.05 23.21
N PHE A 429 -1.51 -8.19 23.90
CA PHE A 429 -2.80 -8.34 23.23
C PHE A 429 -3.17 -7.09 22.42
N HIS A 430 -2.90 -5.88 22.94
CA HIS A 430 -3.17 -4.63 22.22
C HIS A 430 -2.34 -4.49 20.94
N LYS A 431 -1.09 -4.95 20.92
CA LYS A 431 -0.26 -4.97 19.70
C LYS A 431 -0.75 -6.00 18.70
N GLN A 432 -1.00 -7.23 19.14
CA GLN A 432 -1.45 -8.32 18.27
C GLN A 432 -2.81 -8.02 17.63
N SER A 433 -3.76 -7.52 18.41
CA SER A 433 -5.13 -7.22 17.95
C SER A 433 -5.22 -6.02 16.99
N PHE A 434 -4.11 -5.33 16.69
CA PHE A 434 -4.07 -4.26 15.70
C PHE A 434 -4.41 -4.78 14.30
N PHE A 435 -3.92 -5.98 13.97
CA PHE A 435 -4.08 -6.59 12.65
C PHE A 435 -5.42 -7.32 12.47
N TYR A 436 -6.24 -7.43 13.51
CA TYR A 436 -7.46 -8.26 13.48
C TYR A 436 -8.49 -7.74 12.49
N THR A 437 -8.66 -6.43 12.38
CA THR A 437 -9.58 -5.85 11.39
C THR A 437 -9.14 -6.15 9.96
N HIS A 438 -7.84 -6.07 9.68
CA HIS A 438 -7.29 -6.40 8.36
C HIS A 438 -7.49 -7.87 8.01
N LEU A 439 -7.21 -8.77 8.96
CA LEU A 439 -7.36 -10.20 8.77
C LEU A 439 -8.82 -10.63 8.65
N LEU A 440 -9.73 -10.06 9.46
CA LEU A 440 -11.17 -10.34 9.35
C LEU A 440 -11.74 -9.86 8.00
N ASN A 441 -11.14 -8.83 7.40
CA ASN A 441 -11.43 -8.32 6.05
C ASN A 441 -10.35 -8.75 5.04
N PHE A 442 -9.96 -10.02 5.07
CA PHE A 442 -8.81 -10.54 4.32
C PHE A 442 -8.88 -10.22 2.82
N SER A 443 -10.03 -10.42 2.17
CA SER A 443 -10.20 -10.19 0.72
C SER A 443 -9.91 -8.74 0.32
N GLU A 444 -10.48 -7.78 1.05
CA GLU A 444 -10.25 -6.35 0.81
C GLU A 444 -8.80 -5.96 1.13
N THR A 445 -8.24 -6.50 2.21
CA THR A 445 -6.85 -6.25 2.59
C THR A 445 -5.88 -6.77 1.54
N LEU A 446 -6.10 -7.99 1.03
CA LEU A 446 -5.30 -8.61 -0.02
C LEU A 446 -5.31 -7.74 -1.29
N GLN A 447 -6.47 -7.24 -1.71
CA GLN A 447 -6.57 -6.32 -2.84
C GLN A 447 -5.76 -5.03 -2.62
N LYS A 448 -5.89 -4.39 -1.44
CA LYS A 448 -5.14 -3.16 -1.12
C LYS A 448 -3.63 -3.39 -1.03
N CYS A 449 -3.18 -4.57 -0.61
CA CYS A 449 -1.76 -4.93 -0.55
C CYS A 449 -1.14 -5.18 -1.94
N CYS A 450 -1.95 -5.36 -2.98
CA CYS A 450 -1.54 -5.64 -4.35
C CYS A 450 -1.93 -4.55 -5.36
N ASP A 451 -2.36 -3.37 -4.88
CA ASP A 451 -2.86 -2.30 -5.75
C ASP A 451 -1.73 -1.64 -6.54
N LEU A 452 -1.70 -1.93 -7.84
CA LEU A 452 -0.78 -1.34 -8.83
C LEU A 452 -1.52 -0.48 -9.87
N SER A 453 -2.79 -0.14 -9.61
CA SER A 453 -3.66 0.62 -10.53
C SER A 453 -3.14 2.00 -10.91
N GLN A 454 -2.31 2.60 -10.05
CA GLN A 454 -1.82 3.97 -10.24
C GLN A 454 -0.72 4.09 -11.29
N LEU A 455 -0.21 2.98 -11.84
CA LEU A 455 0.84 2.99 -12.88
C LEU A 455 0.35 3.53 -14.23
N TRP A 456 -0.96 3.50 -14.50
CA TRP A 456 -1.52 3.98 -15.77
C TRP A 456 -1.99 5.44 -15.72
N PHE A 457 -2.60 5.87 -14.60
CA PHE A 457 -3.18 7.20 -14.47
C PHE A 457 -2.12 8.30 -14.55
N ARG A 458 -2.46 9.42 -15.20
CA ARG A 458 -1.52 10.49 -15.55
C ARG A 458 -2.16 11.88 -15.66
N GLU A 459 -3.23 12.09 -14.90
CA GLU A 459 -4.06 13.30 -14.92
C GLU A 459 -3.31 14.56 -14.45
N PHE A 460 -2.36 14.40 -13.53
CA PHE A 460 -1.51 15.52 -13.10
C PHE A 460 -0.57 15.94 -14.23
N TYR A 461 0.12 15.01 -14.89
CA TYR A 461 0.97 15.35 -16.02
C TYR A 461 0.19 15.90 -17.22
N LEU A 462 -1.03 15.41 -17.49
CA LEU A 462 -1.90 15.97 -18.52
C LEU A 462 -2.25 17.44 -18.25
N GLU A 463 -2.60 17.77 -17.01
CA GLU A 463 -2.86 19.15 -16.59
C GLU A 463 -1.65 20.06 -16.80
N LEU A 464 -0.43 19.57 -16.54
CA LEU A 464 0.81 20.32 -16.76
C LEU A 464 1.09 20.64 -18.23
N THR A 465 0.53 19.88 -19.18
CA THR A 465 0.65 20.18 -20.61
C THR A 465 -0.16 21.40 -21.06
N MET A 466 -0.98 21.97 -20.16
CA MET A 466 -1.82 23.15 -20.44
C MET A 466 -2.68 23.00 -21.71
N GLY A 467 -3.22 21.79 -21.93
CA GLY A 467 -4.09 21.46 -23.06
C GLY A 467 -3.37 21.10 -24.36
N GLN A 468 -2.03 21.02 -24.37
CA GLN A 468 -1.28 20.52 -25.53
C GLN A 468 -1.49 19.03 -25.76
N ARG A 469 -1.69 18.25 -24.70
CA ARG A 469 -2.03 16.82 -24.76
C ARG A 469 -3.45 16.61 -24.23
N ILE A 470 -4.25 15.89 -25.02
CA ILE A 470 -5.52 15.33 -24.52
C ILE A 470 -5.29 13.99 -23.82
N GLN A 471 -4.30 13.23 -24.28
CA GLN A 471 -3.80 12.00 -23.65
C GLN A 471 -2.34 11.78 -24.12
N PHE A 472 -1.55 11.04 -23.33
CA PHE A 472 -0.21 10.61 -23.72
C PHE A 472 -0.25 9.34 -24.57
N PRO A 473 0.68 9.17 -25.52
CA PRO A 473 0.75 7.99 -26.37
C PRO A 473 1.27 6.76 -25.60
N ILE A 474 1.07 5.56 -26.17
CA ILE A 474 1.27 4.28 -25.48
C ILE A 474 2.73 4.04 -25.07
N GLU A 475 3.70 4.60 -25.80
CA GLU A 475 5.12 4.53 -25.47
C GLU A 475 5.50 5.27 -24.17
N MET A 476 4.59 6.07 -23.62
CA MET A 476 4.72 6.72 -22.30
C MET A 476 3.91 6.02 -21.22
N SER A 477 3.13 5.00 -21.57
CA SER A 477 2.26 4.27 -20.64
C SER A 477 2.99 3.13 -19.97
N MET A 478 3.11 3.14 -18.63
CA MET A 478 3.89 2.13 -17.90
C MET A 478 3.48 0.69 -18.20
N PRO A 479 2.19 0.30 -18.22
CA PRO A 479 1.80 -1.07 -18.59
C PRO A 479 2.33 -1.48 -19.98
N TRP A 480 2.27 -0.58 -20.96
CA TRP A 480 2.77 -0.85 -22.30
C TRP A 480 4.29 -0.82 -22.38
N ILE A 481 4.98 0.15 -21.77
CA ILE A 481 6.45 0.22 -21.70
C ILE A 481 7.03 -1.12 -21.22
N LEU A 482 6.46 -1.68 -20.16
CA LEU A 482 6.91 -2.95 -19.58
C LEU A 482 6.58 -4.15 -20.47
N THR A 483 5.38 -4.19 -21.04
CA THR A 483 4.94 -5.27 -21.94
C THR A 483 5.77 -5.29 -23.23
N ASP A 484 5.87 -4.14 -23.88
CA ASP A 484 6.51 -3.97 -25.17
C ASP A 484 8.00 -4.25 -25.10
N HIS A 485 8.65 -3.89 -23.99
CA HIS A 485 10.06 -4.17 -23.79
C HIS A 485 10.39 -5.68 -23.86
N ILE A 486 9.52 -6.55 -23.33
CA ILE A 486 9.70 -8.01 -23.41
C ILE A 486 9.52 -8.50 -24.86
N LEU A 487 8.53 -7.94 -25.58
CA LEU A 487 8.27 -8.30 -26.97
C LEU A 487 9.40 -7.87 -27.91
N GLU A 488 9.99 -6.69 -27.68
CA GLU A 488 11.08 -6.15 -28.49
C GLU A 488 12.41 -6.88 -28.24
N THR A 489 12.75 -7.11 -26.96
CA THR A 489 14.00 -7.80 -26.58
C THR A 489 13.94 -9.30 -26.82
N LYS A 490 12.73 -9.88 -26.85
CA LYS A 490 12.47 -11.32 -26.98
C LYS A 490 13.13 -12.14 -25.87
N GLU A 491 13.31 -11.52 -24.70
CA GLU A 491 14.10 -12.06 -23.59
C GLU A 491 13.51 -13.40 -23.08
N PRO A 492 14.21 -14.53 -23.24
CA PRO A 492 13.70 -15.85 -22.88
C PRO A 492 13.35 -16.02 -21.40
N SER A 493 14.03 -15.28 -20.52
CA SER A 493 13.75 -15.31 -19.09
C SER A 493 12.46 -14.59 -18.70
N MET A 494 11.97 -13.69 -19.56
CA MET A 494 10.85 -12.80 -19.27
C MET A 494 9.58 -13.12 -20.07
N MET A 495 9.67 -13.96 -21.10
CA MET A 495 8.54 -14.29 -21.98
C MET A 495 7.34 -14.88 -21.22
N GLU A 496 7.58 -15.66 -20.16
CA GLU A 496 6.49 -16.23 -19.34
C GLU A 496 5.80 -15.18 -18.45
N TYR A 497 6.41 -14.01 -18.26
CA TYR A 497 5.87 -12.93 -17.45
C TYR A 497 5.09 -11.87 -18.23
N VAL A 498 5.12 -11.89 -19.57
CA VAL A 498 4.60 -10.79 -20.42
C VAL A 498 3.11 -10.48 -20.23
N LEU A 499 2.31 -11.43 -19.71
CA LEU A 499 0.89 -11.21 -19.43
C LEU A 499 0.63 -10.46 -18.11
N TYR A 500 1.58 -10.44 -17.16
CA TYR A 500 1.39 -9.77 -15.88
C TYR A 500 1.38 -8.24 -15.98
N PRO A 501 2.25 -7.59 -16.79
CA PRO A 501 2.13 -6.16 -17.06
C PRO A 501 0.84 -5.78 -17.80
N LEU A 502 0.34 -6.63 -18.71
CA LEU A 502 -0.98 -6.42 -19.34
C LEU A 502 -2.13 -6.46 -18.33
N ASP A 503 -2.00 -7.26 -17.27
CA ASP A 503 -3.00 -7.32 -16.20
C ASP A 503 -3.08 -6.02 -15.37
N LEU A 504 -2.10 -5.11 -15.46
CA LEU A 504 -2.19 -3.78 -14.84
C LEU A 504 -3.34 -2.92 -15.41
N TYR A 505 -3.76 -3.19 -16.66
CA TYR A 505 -4.94 -2.54 -17.21
C TYR A 505 -6.23 -2.98 -16.49
N ASN A 506 -6.30 -4.22 -16.00
CA ASN A 506 -7.44 -4.67 -15.18
C ASN A 506 -7.50 -3.91 -13.86
N ASP A 507 -6.37 -3.71 -13.19
CA ASP A 507 -6.28 -2.94 -11.95
C ASP A 507 -6.76 -1.50 -12.18
N SER A 508 -6.24 -0.86 -13.24
CA SER A 508 -6.57 0.53 -13.61
C SER A 508 -8.03 0.68 -13.99
N ALA A 509 -8.58 -0.22 -14.81
CA ALA A 509 -9.98 -0.22 -15.19
C ALA A 509 -10.93 -0.42 -14.00
N HIS A 510 -10.60 -1.37 -13.12
CA HIS A 510 -11.37 -1.59 -11.90
C HIS A 510 -11.36 -0.35 -11.00
N TYR A 511 -10.21 0.32 -10.86
CA TYR A 511 -10.07 1.54 -10.09
C TYR A 511 -10.87 2.70 -10.70
N ALA A 512 -10.82 2.88 -12.03
CA ALA A 512 -11.59 3.89 -12.75
C ALA A 512 -13.11 3.72 -12.52
N LEU A 513 -13.60 2.48 -12.54
CA LEU A 513 -15.02 2.17 -12.37
C LEU A 513 -15.50 2.27 -10.91
N THR A 514 -14.70 1.78 -9.95
CA THR A 514 -15.17 1.63 -8.55
C THR A 514 -14.75 2.77 -7.63
N LYS A 515 -13.55 3.34 -7.83
CA LYS A 515 -12.96 4.39 -7.00
C LYS A 515 -13.17 5.77 -7.61
N PHE A 516 -12.65 6.03 -8.81
CA PHE A 516 -12.84 7.33 -9.47
C PHE A 516 -14.28 7.53 -9.95
N ARG A 517 -14.94 6.45 -10.36
CA ARG A 517 -16.30 6.44 -10.90
C ARG A 517 -16.42 7.45 -12.04
N LYS A 518 -15.55 7.29 -13.04
CA LYS A 518 -15.50 8.14 -14.24
C LYS A 518 -15.45 7.25 -15.47
N GLN A 519 -16.43 7.46 -16.37
CA GLN A 519 -16.57 6.68 -17.59
C GLN A 519 -15.40 6.95 -18.55
N PHE A 520 -15.07 8.23 -18.80
CA PHE A 520 -14.01 8.58 -19.75
C PHE A 520 -12.66 7.93 -19.42
N LEU A 521 -12.31 7.78 -18.13
CA LEU A 521 -11.10 7.06 -17.72
C LEU A 521 -11.14 5.59 -18.12
N TYR A 522 -12.30 4.92 -17.98
CA TYR A 522 -12.44 3.54 -18.45
C TYR A 522 -12.39 3.45 -19.98
N ASP A 523 -13.07 4.38 -20.68
CA ASP A 523 -13.09 4.42 -22.15
C ASP A 523 -11.67 4.59 -22.71
N GLU A 524 -10.83 5.40 -22.06
CA GLU A 524 -9.41 5.57 -22.42
C GLU A 524 -8.56 4.34 -22.12
N VAL A 525 -8.72 3.70 -20.95
CA VAL A 525 -8.05 2.43 -20.64
C VAL A 525 -8.43 1.36 -21.67
N GLU A 526 -9.71 1.26 -22.02
CA GLU A 526 -10.22 0.30 -22.99
C GLU A 526 -9.68 0.56 -24.39
N ALA A 527 -9.65 1.83 -24.84
CA ALA A 527 -9.08 2.21 -26.12
C ALA A 527 -7.57 1.87 -26.19
N GLU A 528 -6.82 2.12 -25.11
CA GLU A 528 -5.40 1.80 -25.03
C GLU A 528 -5.16 0.28 -25.07
N VAL A 529 -5.94 -0.50 -24.31
CA VAL A 529 -5.88 -1.97 -24.34
C VAL A 529 -6.17 -2.51 -25.74
N ASN A 530 -7.17 -2.00 -26.44
CA ASN A 530 -7.48 -2.46 -27.79
C ASN A 530 -6.27 -2.29 -28.73
N LEU A 531 -5.63 -1.12 -28.72
CA LEU A 531 -4.45 -0.86 -29.54
C LEU A 531 -3.24 -1.71 -29.13
N CYS A 532 -2.93 -1.75 -27.84
CA CYS A 532 -1.79 -2.48 -27.30
C CYS A 532 -1.94 -3.99 -27.47
N PHE A 533 -3.15 -4.52 -27.33
CA PHE A 533 -3.42 -5.95 -27.48
C PHE A 533 -3.29 -6.40 -28.95
N ASP A 534 -3.73 -5.59 -29.90
CA ASP A 534 -3.52 -5.86 -31.33
C ASP A 534 -2.03 -5.92 -31.69
N GLN A 535 -1.22 -4.99 -31.14
CA GLN A 535 0.23 -4.99 -31.29
C GLN A 535 0.88 -6.18 -30.59
N PHE A 536 0.42 -6.52 -29.38
CA PHE A 536 0.88 -7.68 -28.63
C PHE A 536 0.71 -8.96 -29.44
N VAL A 537 -0.49 -9.22 -29.98
CA VAL A 537 -0.76 -10.41 -30.80
C VAL A 537 0.08 -10.39 -32.08
N TYR A 538 0.28 -9.23 -32.71
CA TYR A 538 1.15 -9.09 -33.89
C TYR A 538 2.58 -9.49 -33.59
N LYS A 539 3.22 -8.79 -32.63
CA LYS A 539 4.63 -9.00 -32.30
C LYS A 539 4.86 -10.42 -31.78
N LEU A 540 3.94 -10.93 -30.95
CA LEU A 540 4.01 -12.29 -30.40
C LEU A 540 3.91 -13.37 -31.49
N SER A 541 2.99 -13.23 -32.43
CA SER A 541 2.83 -14.24 -33.48
C SER A 541 4.02 -14.26 -34.45
N ASP A 542 4.52 -13.07 -34.82
CA ASP A 542 5.69 -12.92 -35.69
C ASP A 542 6.95 -13.54 -35.07
N GLN A 543 7.21 -13.26 -33.77
CA GLN A 543 8.36 -13.84 -33.07
C GLN A 543 8.23 -15.37 -32.92
N ILE A 544 7.04 -15.90 -32.64
CA ILE A 544 6.79 -17.34 -32.51
C ILE A 544 7.05 -18.05 -33.84
N PHE A 545 6.48 -17.54 -34.94
CA PHE A 545 6.69 -18.12 -36.26
C PHE A 545 8.18 -18.11 -36.64
N THR A 546 8.83 -16.95 -36.49
CA THR A 546 10.25 -16.79 -36.78
C THR A 546 11.13 -17.73 -35.95
N TYR A 547 10.81 -17.89 -34.66
CA TYR A 547 11.51 -18.80 -33.75
C TYR A 547 11.42 -20.26 -34.22
N TYR A 548 10.20 -20.78 -34.45
CA TYR A 548 10.03 -22.17 -34.88
C TYR A 548 10.53 -22.41 -36.31
N LYS A 549 10.48 -21.39 -37.19
CA LYS A 549 11.09 -21.45 -38.52
C LYS A 549 12.61 -21.60 -38.44
N ALA A 550 13.27 -20.80 -37.59
CA ALA A 550 14.71 -20.88 -37.37
C ALA A 550 15.10 -22.21 -36.72
N GLN A 551 14.30 -22.70 -35.77
CA GLN A 551 14.50 -24.00 -35.13
C GLN A 551 14.41 -25.15 -36.15
N ALA A 552 13.34 -25.18 -36.96
CA ALA A 552 13.18 -26.17 -38.02
C ALA A 552 14.32 -26.12 -39.04
N ALA A 553 14.71 -24.93 -39.50
CA ALA A 553 15.84 -24.75 -40.42
C ALA A 553 17.15 -25.26 -39.79
N SER A 554 17.38 -25.00 -38.51
CA SER A 554 18.56 -25.47 -37.79
C SER A 554 18.60 -26.98 -37.62
N ILE A 555 17.44 -27.64 -37.41
CA ILE A 555 17.31 -29.11 -37.31
C ILE A 555 17.56 -29.77 -38.67
N MET A 556 17.06 -29.16 -39.75
CA MET A 556 17.19 -29.68 -41.11
C MET A 556 18.57 -29.41 -41.75
N LEU A 557 19.33 -28.45 -41.23
CA LEU A 557 20.66 -28.12 -41.74
C LEU A 557 21.64 -29.26 -41.48
N ASP A 558 22.31 -29.73 -42.54
CA ASP A 558 23.23 -30.85 -42.46
C ASP A 558 24.37 -30.60 -41.46
N LYS A 559 24.63 -31.61 -40.62
CA LYS A 559 25.63 -31.53 -39.55
C LYS A 559 27.05 -31.52 -40.09
N ARG A 560 27.32 -32.18 -41.23
CA ARG A 560 28.65 -32.18 -41.84
C ARG A 560 28.95 -30.82 -42.43
N PHE A 561 28.00 -30.24 -43.15
CA PHE A 561 28.12 -28.88 -43.67
C PHE A 561 28.40 -27.85 -42.57
N ARG A 562 27.68 -27.90 -41.44
CA ARG A 562 27.97 -27.03 -40.28
C ARG A 562 29.41 -27.21 -39.76
N ALA A 563 29.90 -28.45 -39.69
CA ALA A 563 31.26 -28.73 -39.24
C ALA A 563 32.32 -28.23 -40.25
N GLU A 564 32.08 -28.38 -41.54
CA GLU A 564 32.95 -27.86 -42.62
C GLU A 564 33.01 -26.33 -42.58
N CYS A 565 31.88 -25.64 -42.42
CA CYS A 565 31.85 -24.19 -42.26
C CYS A 565 32.69 -23.76 -41.04
N ALA A 566 32.55 -24.45 -39.91
CA ALA A 566 33.31 -24.15 -38.70
C ALA A 566 34.83 -24.32 -38.90
N GLN A 567 35.26 -25.33 -39.68
CA GLN A 567 36.68 -25.51 -40.06
C GLN A 567 37.22 -24.35 -40.91
N HIS A 568 36.37 -23.68 -41.68
CA HIS A 568 36.71 -22.49 -42.46
C HIS A 568 36.51 -21.18 -41.67
N GLY A 569 36.29 -21.25 -40.36
CA GLY A 569 36.07 -20.09 -39.50
C GLY A 569 34.66 -19.48 -39.60
N ILE A 570 33.74 -20.12 -40.34
CA ILE A 570 32.36 -19.68 -40.49
C ILE A 570 31.49 -20.44 -39.47
N GLN A 571 31.25 -19.83 -38.31
CA GLN A 571 30.30 -20.40 -37.34
C GLN A 571 28.86 -20.05 -37.70
N ILE A 572 28.07 -21.08 -38.01
CA ILE A 572 26.63 -20.95 -38.16
C ILE A 572 25.99 -21.06 -36.77
N PRO A 573 25.40 -20.00 -36.20
CA PRO A 573 24.85 -20.05 -34.86
C PRO A 573 23.65 -20.99 -34.77
N TYR A 574 23.41 -21.51 -33.57
CA TYR A 574 22.14 -22.15 -33.24
C TYR A 574 21.14 -21.09 -32.81
N PRO A 575 19.83 -21.25 -33.13
CA PRO A 575 18.82 -20.34 -32.64
C PRO A 575 18.77 -20.41 -31.10
N PRO A 576 18.74 -19.26 -30.40
CA PRO A 576 18.65 -19.23 -28.95
C PRO A 576 17.32 -19.86 -28.50
N ALA A 577 17.31 -20.58 -27.38
CA ALA A 577 16.08 -21.15 -26.82
C ALA A 577 15.15 -20.05 -26.28
N ASN A 578 13.84 -20.28 -26.32
CA ASN A 578 12.84 -19.34 -25.81
C ASN A 578 11.63 -20.08 -25.21
N ARG A 579 10.80 -19.38 -24.42
CA ARG A 579 9.70 -19.95 -23.62
C ARG A 579 8.33 -19.44 -24.05
N TYR A 580 7.89 -19.84 -25.26
CA TYR A 580 6.57 -19.48 -25.79
C TYR A 580 5.45 -20.44 -25.40
N GLU A 581 5.76 -21.61 -24.83
CA GLU A 581 4.78 -22.68 -24.62
C GLU A 581 3.63 -22.28 -23.69
N THR A 582 3.93 -21.56 -22.60
CA THR A 582 2.92 -21.11 -21.64
C THR A 582 1.94 -20.13 -22.27
N LEU A 583 2.42 -19.26 -23.16
CA LEU A 583 1.60 -18.32 -23.94
C LEU A 583 0.74 -19.07 -24.97
N LEU A 584 1.32 -20.04 -25.69
CA LEU A 584 0.59 -20.89 -26.64
C LEU A 584 -0.48 -21.76 -25.97
N LYS A 585 -0.37 -22.02 -24.67
CA LYS A 585 -1.37 -22.77 -23.87
C LYS A 585 -2.51 -21.88 -23.36
N GLN A 586 -2.43 -20.55 -23.45
CA GLN A 586 -3.48 -19.66 -22.97
C GLN A 586 -4.75 -19.75 -23.84
N ARG A 587 -5.89 -20.06 -23.20
CA ARG A 587 -7.21 -20.17 -23.84
C ARG A 587 -8.23 -19.15 -23.31
N HIS A 588 -7.94 -18.47 -22.20
CA HIS A 588 -8.89 -17.63 -21.48
C HIS A 588 -8.18 -16.51 -20.70
N VAL A 589 -7.41 -15.68 -21.41
CA VAL A 589 -6.80 -14.48 -20.81
C VAL A 589 -7.91 -13.52 -20.38
N GLN A 590 -7.97 -13.22 -19.08
CA GLN A 590 -8.96 -12.30 -18.53
C GLN A 590 -8.44 -10.87 -18.68
N ILE A 591 -9.11 -10.05 -19.49
CA ILE A 591 -8.74 -8.65 -19.70
C ILE A 591 -9.99 -7.79 -19.92
N LEU A 592 -10.14 -6.74 -19.12
CA LEU A 592 -11.27 -5.81 -19.09
C LEU A 592 -12.65 -6.52 -19.06
N GLY A 593 -12.74 -7.65 -18.35
CA GLY A 593 -13.95 -8.48 -18.26
C GLY A 593 -14.19 -9.42 -19.44
N ARG A 594 -13.31 -9.43 -20.45
CA ARG A 594 -13.33 -10.38 -21.57
C ARG A 594 -12.50 -11.61 -21.24
N SER A 595 -12.90 -12.75 -21.81
CA SER A 595 -12.11 -13.98 -21.84
C SER A 595 -11.57 -14.18 -23.25
N VAL A 596 -10.27 -13.94 -23.44
CA VAL A 596 -9.62 -13.95 -24.76
C VAL A 596 -8.86 -15.27 -24.99
N ASP A 597 -9.15 -15.94 -26.10
CA ASP A 597 -8.41 -17.12 -26.55
C ASP A 597 -7.16 -16.70 -27.33
N LEU A 598 -6.07 -16.48 -26.60
CA LEU A 598 -4.79 -16.06 -27.18
C LEU A 598 -4.23 -17.11 -28.16
N ASN A 599 -4.40 -18.40 -27.87
CA ASN A 599 -3.97 -19.46 -28.78
C ASN A 599 -4.66 -19.35 -30.13
N ARG A 600 -5.97 -19.16 -30.14
CA ARG A 600 -6.72 -18.97 -31.39
C ARG A 600 -6.19 -17.79 -32.19
N LEU A 601 -5.94 -16.65 -31.54
CA LEU A 601 -5.44 -15.44 -32.21
C LEU A 601 -4.04 -15.64 -32.80
N ILE A 602 -3.16 -16.33 -32.08
CA ILE A 602 -1.83 -16.70 -32.57
C ILE A 602 -1.94 -17.66 -33.76
N THR A 603 -2.77 -18.71 -33.65
CA THR A 603 -2.98 -19.68 -34.74
C THR A 603 -3.49 -19.02 -36.01
N GLN A 604 -4.39 -18.03 -35.90
CA GLN A 604 -4.91 -17.29 -37.06
C GLN A 604 -3.84 -16.49 -37.82
N ARG A 605 -2.74 -16.10 -37.15
CA ARG A 605 -1.63 -15.37 -37.78
C ARG A 605 -0.52 -16.29 -38.30
N ILE A 606 -0.37 -17.46 -37.70
CA ILE A 606 0.65 -18.45 -38.08
C ILE A 606 0.16 -19.33 -39.23
N SER A 607 -1.14 -19.65 -39.26
CA SER A 607 -1.79 -20.38 -40.35
C SER A 607 -1.85 -19.55 -41.62
#